data_AF-A0A354Z083-F1
#
_entry.id   AF-A0A354Z083-F1
#
_cell.length_a   1.000
_cell.length_b   1.000
_cell.length_c   1.000
_cell.angle_alpha   90.00
_cell.angle_beta   90.00
_cell.angle_gamma   90.00
#
_symmetry.space_group_name_H-M   'P 1'
#
loop_
_entity.id
_entity.type
_entity.pdbx_description
1 polymer ?
#
loop_
_entity_poly.entity_id
_entity_poly.type
_entity_poly.pdbx_seq_one_letter_code
_entity_poly.pdbx_strand_id
1 'polypeptide(L)'
;DAIKEATGLDFSLIKGDEDARQAARQLGLEVKEGASRGELINEIFEQFVEDKLIQPTFVYGHPVEVSPLAKRNLKTPEFTDRFELFIMQ
;
A
#
# COMPACT_ATOMS: atom_id res chain seq x y z
N ASP A 1 -6.98 2.35 3.04
CA ASP A 1 -7.63 3.64 3.35
C ASP A 1 -6.80 4.85 3.00
N ALA A 2 -5.61 5.04 3.55
CA ALA A 2 -4.81 6.25 3.29
C ALA A 2 -4.52 6.49 1.79
N ILE A 3 -4.20 5.44 1.03
CA ILE A 3 -4.05 5.52 -0.44
C ILE A 3 -5.34 5.98 -1.12
N LYS A 4 -6.50 5.50 -0.67
CA LYS A 4 -7.81 5.88 -1.23
C LYS A 4 -8.10 7.35 -0.99
N GLU A 5 -7.77 7.86 0.18
CA GLU A 5 -7.92 9.28 0.50
C GLU A 5 -6.98 10.16 -0.32
N ALA A 6 -5.73 9.74 -0.53
CA ALA A 6 -4.73 10.50 -1.28
C ALA A 6 -4.89 10.44 -2.80
N THR A 7 -5.35 9.31 -3.36
CA THR A 7 -5.33 9.04 -4.80
C THR A 7 -6.73 8.80 -5.41
N GLY A 8 -7.74 8.57 -4.58
CA GLY A 8 -9.08 8.14 -5.01
C GLY A 8 -9.20 6.66 -5.38
N LEU A 9 -8.09 5.89 -5.41
CA LEU A 9 -8.09 4.48 -5.79
C LEU A 9 -8.29 3.56 -4.57
N ASP A 10 -9.19 2.59 -4.71
CA ASP A 10 -9.52 1.65 -3.64
C ASP A 10 -8.90 0.26 -3.88
N PHE A 11 -7.72 0.03 -3.28
CA PHE A 11 -7.00 -1.24 -3.36
C PHE A 11 -7.65 -2.41 -2.59
N SER A 12 -8.77 -2.18 -1.88
CA SER A 12 -9.60 -3.27 -1.36
C SER A 12 -10.49 -3.90 -2.44
N LEU A 13 -10.79 -3.14 -3.50
CA LEU A 13 -11.58 -3.59 -4.64
C LEU A 13 -10.71 -4.18 -5.76
N ILE A 14 -9.46 -3.72 -5.86
CA ILE A 14 -8.47 -4.20 -6.84
C ILE A 14 -7.78 -5.43 -6.26
N LYS A 15 -8.03 -6.62 -6.85
CA LYS A 15 -7.51 -7.90 -6.33
C LYS A 15 -6.44 -8.56 -7.20
N GLY A 16 -6.35 -8.20 -8.49
CA GLY A 16 -5.38 -8.78 -9.41
C GLY A 16 -4.13 -7.92 -9.58
N ASP A 17 -2.98 -8.55 -9.80
CA ASP A 17 -1.72 -7.84 -10.06
C ASP A 17 -1.79 -7.03 -11.36
N GLU A 18 -2.48 -7.51 -12.40
CA GLU A 18 -2.63 -6.73 -13.63
C GLU A 18 -3.47 -5.46 -13.41
N ASP A 19 -4.60 -5.58 -12.71
CA ASP A 19 -5.46 -4.44 -12.41
C ASP A 19 -4.74 -3.43 -11.49
N ALA A 20 -3.96 -3.92 -10.52
CA ALA A 20 -3.11 -3.08 -9.67
C ALA A 20 -2.04 -2.34 -10.48
N ARG A 21 -1.41 -3.01 -11.45
CA ARG A 21 -0.44 -2.39 -12.37
C ARG A 21 -1.09 -1.33 -13.24
N GLN A 22 -2.31 -1.55 -13.73
CA GLN A 22 -3.05 -0.55 -14.49
C GLN A 22 -3.40 0.67 -13.63
N ALA A 23 -3.90 0.46 -12.41
CA ALA A 23 -4.17 1.51 -11.43
C ALA A 23 -2.92 2.35 -11.11
N ALA A 24 -1.78 1.70 -10.85
CA ALA A 24 -0.52 2.39 -10.59
C ALA A 24 -0.05 3.22 -11.80
N ARG A 25 -0.19 2.70 -13.03
CA ARG A 25 0.09 3.46 -14.27
C ARG A 25 -0.82 4.68 -14.45
N GLN A 26 -2.09 4.60 -14.04
CA GLN A 26 -3.02 5.75 -14.08
C GLN A 26 -2.59 6.88 -13.13
N LEU A 27 -1.89 6.54 -12.05
CA LEU A 27 -1.28 7.52 -11.14
C LEU A 27 0.05 8.08 -11.65
N GLY A 28 0.54 7.63 -12.81
CA GLY A 28 1.81 8.06 -13.40
C GLY A 28 3.05 7.38 -12.80
N LEU A 29 2.90 6.28 -12.06
CA LEU A 29 4.03 5.53 -11.53
C LEU A 29 4.70 4.65 -12.59
N GLU A 30 6.02 4.54 -12.51
CA GLU A 30 6.79 3.55 -13.27
C GLU A 30 6.61 2.16 -12.67
N VAL A 31 5.80 1.34 -13.33
CA VAL A 31 5.47 -0.01 -12.86
C VAL A 31 6.41 -1.02 -13.49
N LYS A 32 7.22 -1.70 -12.67
CA LYS A 32 8.08 -2.81 -13.09
C LYS A 32 7.24 -3.97 -13.62
N GLU A 33 7.75 -4.65 -14.65
CA GLU A 33 7.12 -5.86 -15.16
C GLU A 33 7.19 -6.97 -14.10
N GLY A 34 6.04 -7.58 -13.79
CA GLY A 34 5.92 -8.57 -12.73
C GLY A 34 5.78 -8.02 -11.30
N ALA A 35 5.66 -6.70 -11.11
CA ALA A 35 5.38 -6.13 -9.80
C ALA A 35 4.06 -6.68 -9.24
N SER A 36 4.13 -7.20 -8.01
CA SER A 36 2.97 -7.71 -7.29
C SER A 36 2.08 -6.57 -6.80
N ARG A 37 0.81 -6.87 -6.56
CA ARG A 37 -0.12 -5.92 -5.93
C ARG A 37 0.39 -5.40 -4.59
N GLY A 38 1.02 -6.25 -3.78
CA GLY A 38 1.57 -5.85 -2.48
C GLY A 38 2.69 -4.81 -2.61
N GLU A 39 3.63 -5.03 -3.54
CA GLU A 39 4.70 -4.06 -3.83
C GLU A 39 4.14 -2.73 -4.33
N LEU A 40 3.12 -2.76 -5.19
CA LEU A 40 2.49 -1.54 -5.71
C LEU A 40 1.74 -0.75 -4.65
N ILE A 41 1.05 -1.43 -3.72
CA ILE A 41 0.39 -0.78 -2.59
C ILE A 41 1.44 -0.02 -1.76
N ASN A 42 2.61 -0.64 -1.52
CA ASN A 42 3.69 0.00 -0.79
C ASN A 42 4.27 1.20 -1.53
N GLU A 43 4.62 1.06 -2.81
CA GLU A 43 5.15 2.13 -3.64
C GLU A 43 4.18 3.34 -3.72
N ILE A 44 2.88 3.08 -3.90
CA ILE A 44 1.88 4.15 -3.94
C ILE A 44 1.76 4.84 -2.57
N PHE A 45 1.87 4.10 -1.48
CA PHE A 45 1.86 4.69 -0.16
C PHE A 45 3.06 5.63 0.04
N GLU A 46 4.27 5.19 -0.28
CA GLU A 46 5.49 5.98 -0.16
C GLU A 46 5.43 7.26 -1.01
N GLN A 47 4.93 7.17 -2.25
CA GLN A 47 4.91 8.30 -3.18
C GLN A 47 3.77 9.31 -2.94
N PHE A 48 2.61 8.86 -2.44
CA PHE A 48 1.40 9.69 -2.39
C PHE A 48 0.87 9.97 -0.99
N VAL A 49 1.33 9.25 0.04
CA VAL A 49 0.78 9.32 1.40
C VAL A 49 1.85 9.69 2.42
N GLU A 50 3.02 9.08 2.37
CA GLU A 50 4.06 9.19 3.41
C GLU A 50 4.43 10.65 3.74
N ASP A 51 4.67 11.47 2.72
CA ASP A 51 5.04 12.88 2.84
C ASP A 51 3.96 13.78 3.48
N LYS A 52 2.69 13.33 3.46
CA LYS A 52 1.55 14.05 4.03
C LYS A 52 1.34 13.75 5.52
N LEU A 53 2.02 12.74 6.07
CA LEU A 53 1.86 12.31 7.47
C LEU A 53 2.67 13.21 8.43
N ILE A 54 2.18 14.44 8.63
CA ILE A 54 2.82 15.43 9.51
C ILE A 54 2.63 15.09 10.99
N GLN A 55 1.42 14.69 11.38
CA GLN A 55 1.12 14.31 12.76
C GLN A 55 1.51 12.85 13.00
N PRO A 56 1.87 12.47 14.25
CA PRO A 56 2.15 11.08 14.60
C PRO A 56 1.02 10.15 14.20
N THR A 57 1.27 9.34 13.17
CA THR A 57 0.25 8.48 12.56
C THR A 57 0.76 7.04 12.54
N PHE A 58 -0.02 6.15 13.14
CA PHE A 58 0.19 4.71 13.00
C PHE A 58 -0.48 4.23 11.71
N VAL A 59 0.35 3.89 10.73
CA VAL A 59 -0.10 3.23 9.50
C VAL A 59 0.00 1.73 9.73
N TYR A 60 -1.08 1.00 9.45
CA TYR A 60 -1.15 -0.44 9.70
C TYR A 60 -1.75 -1.18 8.49
N GLY A 61 -1.62 -2.50 8.49
CA GLY A 61 -2.15 -3.33 7.41
C GLY A 61 -1.23 -3.36 6.19
N HIS A 62 0.07 -3.50 6.41
CA HIS A 62 1.04 -3.63 5.32
C HIS A 62 0.85 -4.96 4.57
N PRO A 63 1.00 -4.98 3.23
CA PRO A 63 0.94 -6.21 2.45
C PRO A 63 1.91 -7.28 2.96
N VAL A 64 1.52 -8.55 2.80
CA VAL A 64 2.35 -9.70 3.19
C VAL A 64 3.69 -9.72 2.47
N GLU A 65 3.70 -9.31 1.21
CA GLU A 65 4.87 -9.31 0.33
C GLU A 65 6.00 -8.43 0.89
N VAL A 66 5.64 -7.28 1.47
CA VAL A 66 6.60 -6.34 2.10
C VAL A 66 6.81 -6.61 3.59
N SER A 67 6.11 -7.60 4.16
CA SER A 67 6.11 -7.92 5.59
C SER A 67 6.28 -9.42 5.87
N PRO A 68 7.36 -10.07 5.39
CA PRO A 68 7.50 -11.53 5.41
C PRO A 68 7.60 -12.13 6.82
N LEU A 69 8.04 -11.34 7.81
CA LEU A 69 8.19 -11.76 9.20
C LEU A 69 6.97 -11.41 10.06
N ALA A 70 6.03 -10.63 9.52
CA ALA A 70 4.84 -10.23 10.26
C ALA A 70 3.74 -11.28 10.14
N LYS A 71 2.95 -11.42 11.19
CA LYS A 71 1.81 -12.34 11.19
C LYS A 71 0.73 -11.83 10.24
N ARG A 72 0.20 -12.72 9.39
CA ARG A 72 -0.96 -12.42 8.53
C ARG A 72 -2.18 -12.06 9.37
N ASN A 73 -2.94 -11.06 8.91
CA ASN A 73 -4.20 -10.70 9.53
C ASN A 73 -5.23 -11.83 9.36
N LEU A 74 -6.00 -12.11 10.40
CA LEU A 74 -6.97 -13.22 10.41
C LEU A 74 -8.17 -13.00 9.48
N LYS A 75 -8.57 -11.75 9.24
CA LYS A 75 -9.73 -11.38 8.42
C LYS A 75 -9.34 -11.11 6.97
N THR A 76 -8.18 -10.49 6.75
CA THR A 76 -7.65 -10.11 5.43
C THR A 76 -6.22 -10.63 5.26
N PRO A 77 -6.04 -11.93 4.89
CA PRO A 77 -4.72 -12.59 4.88
C PRO A 77 -3.69 -12.03 3.90
N GLU A 78 -4.11 -11.16 2.98
CA GLU A 78 -3.27 -10.40 2.06
C GLU A 78 -2.48 -9.28 2.77
N PHE A 79 -2.91 -8.90 3.97
CA PHE A 79 -2.24 -7.92 4.84
C PHE A 79 -1.73 -8.58 6.11
N THR A 80 -0.83 -7.88 6.79
CA THR A 80 -0.24 -8.29 8.07
C THR A 80 -0.67 -7.39 9.22
N ASP A 81 -0.66 -7.94 10.43
CA ASP A 81 -0.85 -7.19 11.66
C ASP A 81 0.45 -6.44 12.04
N ARG A 82 0.96 -5.63 11.11
CA ARG A 82 2.13 -4.76 11.25
C ARG A 82 1.69 -3.30 11.20
N PHE A 83 2.30 -2.47 12.04
CA PHE A 83 2.18 -1.02 11.96
C PHE A 83 3.55 -0.34 11.87
N GLU A 84 3.56 0.86 11.31
CA GLU A 84 4.69 1.78 11.29
C GLU A 84 4.22 3.15 11.80
N LEU A 85 5.08 3.84 12.55
CA LEU A 85 4.82 5.17 13.06
C LEU A 85 5.54 6.19 12.18
N PHE A 86 4.76 7.06 11.55
CA PHE A 86 5.27 8.17 10.75
C PHE A 86 5.11 9.49 11.51
N ILE A 87 6.18 10.28 11.59
CA ILE A 87 6.24 11.63 12.18
C ILE A 87 7.23 12.46 11.38
N MET A 88 6.76 13.50 10.66
CA MET A 88 7.60 14.47 9.92
C MET A 88 8.94 13.92 9.41
N GLN A 89 8.90 13.14 8.32
CA GLN A 89 10.09 12.71 7.58
C GLN A 89 10.73 13.84 6.77
#